data_AF-A0AAJ0HA04-F1
#
_entry.id   AF-A0AAJ0HA04-F1
#
_cell.length_a   1.000
_cell.length_b   1.000
_cell.length_c   1.000
_cell.angle_alpha   90.00
_cell.angle_beta   90.00
_cell.angle_gamma   90.00
#
_symmetry.space_group_name_H-M   'P 1'
#
loop_
_entity.id
_entity.type
_entity.pdbx_description
1 polymer ?
#
loop_
_entity_poly.entity_id
_entity_poly.type
_entity_poly.pdbx_seq_one_letter_code
_entity_poly.pdbx_strand_id
1 'polypeptide(L)' 'ALKEIMAFQKSTQLLIPFAPFTHLVKEVTHDTLVIKGFRWQQAAVKYLQEASEGFLINVFNYKYPYYQ' A
#
# COMPACT_ATOMS: atom_id res chain seq x y z
N ALA A 1 -11.49 -14.54 12.22
CA ALA A 1 -10.46 -15.13 11.35
C ALA A 1 -11.02 -15.53 9.97
N LEU A 2 -11.52 -16.75 9.73
CA LEU A 2 -11.91 -17.18 8.35
C LEU A 2 -12.95 -16.28 7.67
N LYS A 3 -13.98 -15.84 8.40
CA LYS A 3 -14.99 -14.91 7.86
C LYS A 3 -14.42 -13.56 7.44
N GLU A 4 -13.44 -13.03 8.18
CA GLU A 4 -12.78 -11.75 7.86
C GLU A 4 -11.85 -11.92 6.66
N ILE A 5 -11.10 -13.03 6.60
CA ILE A 5 -10.25 -13.37 5.46
C ILE A 5 -11.09 -13.42 4.18
N MET A 6 -12.21 -14.14 4.18
CA MET A 6 -13.11 -14.21 3.03
C MET A 6 -13.75 -12.85 2.69
N ALA A 7 -14.01 -12.01 3.68
CA ALA A 7 -14.54 -10.66 3.45
C ALA A 7 -13.50 -9.75 2.76
N PHE A 8 -12.24 -9.79 3.21
CA PHE A 8 -11.14 -9.03 2.59
C PHE A 8 -10.75 -9.57 1.22
N GLN A 9 -10.76 -10.89 1.01
CA GLN A 9 -10.48 -11.49 -0.31
C GLN A 9 -11.55 -11.15 -1.35
N LYS A 10 -12.80 -10.87 -0.94
CA LYS A 10 -13.89 -10.49 -1.85
C LYS A 10 -13.91 -8.99 -2.16
N SER A 11 -13.23 -8.16 -1.37
CA SER A 11 -13.18 -6.73 -1.58
C SER A 11 -11.91 -6.31 -2.32
N THR A 12 -11.96 -5.15 -2.95
CA THR A 12 -10.80 -4.49 -3.59
C THR A 12 -10.46 -3.18 -2.88
N GLN A 13 -10.93 -3.02 -1.64
CA GLN A 13 -10.68 -1.82 -0.85
C GLN A 13 -9.25 -1.83 -0.35
N LEU A 14 -8.60 -0.67 -0.44
CA LEU A 14 -7.27 -0.46 0.14
C LEU A 14 -7.35 -0.65 1.66
N LEU A 15 -6.43 -1.44 2.19
CA LEU A 15 -6.37 -1.83 3.59
C LEU A 15 -5.59 -0.81 4.43
N ILE A 16 -4.63 -0.11 3.82
CA ILE A 16 -3.83 0.91 4.49
C ILE A 16 -4.58 2.25 4.39
N PRO A 17 -4.74 3.01 5.49
CA PRO A 17 -5.35 4.34 5.39
C PRO A 17 -4.49 5.29 4.52
N PHE A 18 -5.13 6.02 3.60
CA PHE A 18 -4.42 6.85 2.62
C PHE A 18 -3.58 7.98 3.23
N ALA A 19 -4.05 8.60 4.32
CA ALA A 19 -3.35 9.69 4.99
C ALA A 19 -1.95 9.28 5.52
N PRO A 20 -1.82 8.27 6.41
CA PRO A 20 -0.51 7.82 6.89
C PRO A 20 0.38 7.29 5.76
N PHE A 21 -0.19 6.62 4.74
CA PHE A 21 0.57 6.21 3.56
C PHE A 21 1.18 7.42 2.82
N THR A 22 0.39 8.47 2.62
CA THR A 22 0.85 9.71 1.98
C THR A 22 1.95 10.41 2.79
N HIS A 23 1.85 10.41 4.12
CA HIS A 23 2.89 10.95 4.99
C HIS A 23 4.20 10.18 4.84
N LEU A 24 4.16 8.85 4.88
CA LEU A 24 5.32 7.99 4.68
C LEU A 24 5.96 8.20 3.30
N VAL A 25 5.16 8.26 2.23
CA VAL A 25 5.67 8.52 0.88
C VAL A 25 6.43 9.85 0.83
N LYS A 26 5.88 10.92 1.43
CA LYS A 26 6.54 12.23 1.46
C LYS A 26 7.83 12.23 2.26
N GLU A 27 7.84 11.54 3.41
CA GLU A 27 9.04 11.38 4.25
C GLU A 27 10.16 10.69 3.47
N VAL A 28 9.89 9.51 2.90
CA VAL A 28 10.86 8.78 2.07
C VAL A 28 11.31 9.62 0.87
N THR A 29 10.41 10.37 0.25
CA THR A 29 10.76 11.25 -0.87
C THR A 29 11.69 12.38 -0.44
N HIS A 30 11.48 12.94 0.73
CA HIS A 30 12.32 14.01 1.26
C HIS A 30 13.74 13.51 1.57
N ASP A 31 13.84 12.26 2.05
CA ASP A 31 15.13 11.64 2.38
C ASP A 31 15.88 11.16 1.13
N THR A 32 15.16 10.78 0.06
CA THR A 32 15.75 10.20 -1.15
C THR A 32 15.98 11.19 -2.29
N LEU A 33 15.12 12.21 -2.44
CA LEU A 33 15.21 13.17 -3.54
C LEU A 33 15.80 14.51 -3.08
N VAL A 34 16.87 14.97 -3.73
CA VAL A 34 17.48 16.29 -3.50
C VAL A 34 16.69 17.43 -4.21
N ILE A 35 15.56 17.11 -4.83
CA ILE A 35 14.76 18.06 -5.63
C ILE A 35 13.92 18.94 -4.69
N LYS A 36 14.36 20.18 -4.49
CA LYS A 36 13.60 21.18 -3.74
C LYS A 36 12.26 21.48 -4.42
N GLY A 37 11.20 21.52 -3.62
CA GLY A 37 9.85 21.88 -4.10
C GLY A 37 9.13 20.77 -4.87
N PHE A 38 9.62 19.53 -4.83
CA PHE A 38 8.92 18.38 -5.42
C PHE A 38 7.52 18.22 -4.79
N ARG A 39 6.51 18.00 -5.63
CA ARG A 39 5.12 17.80 -5.21
C ARG A 39 4.58 16.52 -5.83
N TRP A 40 4.00 15.68 -4.98
CA TRP A 40 3.30 14.48 -5.43
C TRP A 40 1.95 14.81 -6.05
N GLN A 41 1.64 14.16 -7.17
CA GLN A 41 0.27 14.10 -7.67
C GLN A 41 -0.54 13.10 -6.83
N GLN A 42 -1.78 13.44 -6.48
CA GLN A 42 -2.63 12.55 -5.68
C GLN A 42 -2.84 11.19 -6.35
N ALA A 43 -3.03 11.17 -7.68
CA ALA A 43 -3.18 9.94 -8.45
C ALA A 43 -1.92 9.06 -8.35
N ALA A 44 -0.73 9.65 -8.45
CA ALA A 44 0.52 8.90 -8.32
C ALA A 44 0.66 8.22 -6.94
N VAL A 45 0.27 8.90 -5.86
CA VAL A 45 0.29 8.31 -4.51
C VAL A 45 -0.72 7.16 -4.40
N LYS A 46 -1.90 7.27 -5.02
CA LYS A 46 -2.87 6.15 -5.07
C LYS A 46 -2.32 4.93 -5.79
N TYR A 47 -1.72 5.12 -6.97
CA TYR A 47 -1.10 4.01 -7.71
C TYR A 47 0.06 3.37 -6.93
N LEU A 48 0.88 4.17 -6.24
CA LEU A 48 1.91 3.65 -5.35
C LEU A 48 1.31 2.81 -4.22
N GLN A 49 0.19 3.23 -3.67
CA GLN A 49 -0.51 2.49 -2.62
C GLN A 49 -1.05 1.15 -3.15
N GLU A 50 -1.75 1.17 -4.28
CA GLU A 50 -2.26 -0.04 -4.93
C GLU A 50 -1.15 -1.06 -5.21
N ALA A 51 -0.04 -0.59 -5.80
CA ALA A 51 1.12 -1.45 -6.09
C ALA A 51 1.77 -1.99 -4.81
N SER A 52 1.91 -1.15 -3.78
CA SER A 52 2.54 -1.55 -2.50
C SER A 52 1.69 -2.56 -1.75
N GLU A 53 0.38 -2.35 -1.66
CA GLU A 53 -0.52 -3.30 -1.01
C GLU A 53 -0.60 -4.62 -1.77
N GLY A 54 -0.70 -4.58 -3.11
CA GLY A 54 -0.64 -5.77 -3.94
C GLY A 54 0.66 -6.57 -3.74
N PHE A 55 1.79 -5.87 -3.65
CA PHE A 55 3.07 -6.49 -3.32
C PHE A 55 3.08 -7.14 -1.93
N LEU A 56 2.61 -6.43 -0.90
CA LEU A 56 2.57 -6.95 0.47
C LEU A 56 1.66 -8.18 0.58
N ILE A 57 0.47 -8.15 -0.02
CA ILE A 57 -0.45 -9.30 -0.08
C ILE A 57 0.25 -10.50 -0.71
N ASN A 58 0.94 -10.29 -1.83
CA ASN A 58 1.66 -11.37 -2.50
C ASN A 58 2.76 -11.96 -1.61
N VAL A 59 3.57 -11.10 -0.96
CA VAL A 59 4.62 -11.52 -0.02
C VAL A 59 4.04 -12.32 1.15
N PHE A 60 2.91 -11.88 1.73
CA PHE A 60 2.25 -12.62 2.80
C PHE A 60 1.69 -13.96 2.35
N ASN A 61 1.13 -14.03 1.14
CA ASN A 61 0.64 -15.29 0.57
C ASN A 61 1.78 -16.29 0.34
N TYR A 62 2.93 -15.85 -0.16
CA TYR A 62 4.10 -16.72 -0.30
C TYR A 62 4.60 -17.26 1.04
N LYS A 63 4.56 -16.44 2.09
CA LYS A 63 4.99 -16.84 3.43
C LYS A 63 3.99 -17.78 4.12
N TYR A 64 2.70 -17.66 3.80
CA TYR A 64 1.63 -18.41 4.45
C TYR A 64 0.69 -19.07 3.42
N PRO A 65 1.17 -20.09 2.68
CA PRO A 65 0.43 -20.69 1.56
C PRO A 65 -0.85 -21.44 1.96
N TYR A 66 -1.06 -21.73 3.25
CA TYR A 66 -2.18 -22.56 3.75
C TYR A 66 -3.51 -21.80 3.93
N TYR A 67 -3.56 -20.49 3.68
CA TYR A 67 -4.75 -19.65 3.92
C TYR A 67 -5.47 -19.19 2.63
N GLN A 68 -5.32 -19.96 1.54
CA GLN A 68 -6.12 -19.78 0.32
C GLN A 68 -7.50 -20.42 0.44
#